data_AF-A0A8B7DPL1-F1
#
_entry.id   AF-A0A8B7DPL1-F1
#
_cell.length_a   1.000
_cell.length_b   1.000
_cell.length_c   1.000
_cell.angle_alpha   90.00
_cell.angle_beta   90.00
_cell.angle_gamma   90.00
#
_symmetry.space_group_name_H-M   'P 1'
#
loop_
_entity.id
_entity.type
_entity.pdbx_description
1 polymer ?
#
loop_
_entity_poly.entity_id
_entity_poly.type
_entity_poly.pdbx_seq_one_letter_code
_entity_poly.pdbx_strand_id
1 'polypeptide(L)'
;MSSRIVLLFLLQLISLSYPHLLENTCEIEERLRFDCYPEPDATPELCNNRGCCWQPALNDLNTPYCFYGANSVGYTVCGKNDTDTGFVLDLCLKKSGPYGSNIASLKAEFQFETDDRLHVKIYDPTERRYEVPIPVPDVTSKALSPNYLVTYTNELFGFKVTRLSNNET
;
A
#
# COMPACT_ATOMS: atom_id res chain seq x y z
N MET A 1 -16.35 -4.45 -45.84
CA MET A 1 -15.81 -4.84 -44.52
C MET A 1 -16.42 -3.93 -43.47
N SER A 2 -17.08 -4.51 -42.47
CA SER A 2 -17.90 -3.79 -41.50
C SER A 2 -17.06 -2.79 -40.69
N SER A 3 -17.49 -1.52 -40.65
CA SER A 3 -16.87 -0.46 -39.84
C SER A 3 -16.75 -0.85 -38.35
N ARG A 4 -17.66 -1.73 -37.87
CA ARG A 4 -17.60 -2.29 -36.52
C ARG A 4 -16.39 -3.21 -36.28
N ILE A 5 -15.95 -3.93 -37.31
CA ILE A 5 -14.79 -4.83 -37.22
C ILE A 5 -13.50 -4.00 -37.15
N VAL A 6 -13.40 -2.92 -37.93
CA VAL A 6 -12.24 -2.01 -37.92
C VAL A 6 -12.10 -1.32 -36.55
N LEU A 7 -13.21 -0.91 -35.93
CA LEU A 7 -13.21 -0.29 -34.61
C LEU A 7 -12.79 -1.27 -33.49
N LEU A 8 -13.24 -2.53 -33.56
CA LEU A 8 -12.86 -3.58 -32.60
C LEU A 8 -11.36 -3.93 -32.70
N PHE A 9 -10.82 -4.03 -33.91
CA PHE A 9 -9.38 -4.27 -34.11
C PHE A 9 -8.52 -3.07 -33.66
N LEU A 10 -8.97 -1.83 -33.87
CA LEU A 10 -8.28 -0.63 -33.35
C LEU A 10 -8.27 -0.60 -31.81
N LEU A 11 -9.38 -0.95 -31.15
CA LEU A 11 -9.45 -1.06 -29.69
C LEU A 11 -8.53 -2.17 -29.14
N GLN A 12 -8.47 -3.33 -29.80
CA GLN A 12 -7.55 -4.40 -29.42
C GLN A 12 -6.07 -4.02 -29.64
N LEU A 13 -5.75 -3.30 -30.71
CA LEU A 13 -4.39 -2.80 -30.96
C LEU A 13 -3.95 -1.72 -29.96
N ILE A 14 -4.87 -0.88 -29.48
CA ILE A 14 -4.61 0.07 -28.38
C ILE A 14 -4.29 -0.68 -27.07
N SER A 15 -5.05 -1.75 -26.76
CA SER A 15 -4.78 -2.57 -25.56
C SER A 15 -3.45 -3.33 -25.61
N LEU A 16 -2.99 -3.71 -26.81
CA LEU A 16 -1.71 -4.42 -27.02
C LEU A 16 -0.50 -3.48 -27.07
N SER A 17 -0.70 -2.19 -27.33
CA SER A 17 0.37 -1.18 -27.39
C SER A 17 0.55 -0.41 -26.09
N TYR A 18 -0.46 -0.42 -25.21
CA TYR A 18 -0.43 0.24 -23.90
C TYR A 18 -0.98 -0.66 -22.78
N PRO A 19 -0.23 -1.68 -22.34
CA PRO A 19 -0.59 -2.45 -21.15
C PRO A 19 -0.58 -1.61 -19.84
N HIS A 20 -0.11 -0.36 -19.88
CA HIS A 20 0.07 0.55 -18.75
C HIS A 20 -1.06 1.57 -18.52
N LEU A 21 -2.12 1.63 -19.34
CA LEU A 21 -3.19 2.65 -19.18
C LEU A 21 -4.18 2.37 -18.03
N LEU A 22 -3.89 1.40 -17.17
CA LEU A 22 -4.68 1.05 -15.97
C LEU A 22 -4.00 1.49 -14.66
N GLU A 23 -3.04 2.40 -14.72
CA GLU A 23 -2.36 2.92 -13.54
C GLU A 23 -2.87 4.35 -13.24
N ASN A 24 -3.53 4.51 -12.08
CA ASN A 24 -4.16 5.73 -11.56
C ASN A 24 -5.54 6.05 -12.13
N THR A 25 -6.56 5.29 -11.72
CA THR A 25 -7.95 5.74 -11.85
C THR A 25 -8.29 6.68 -10.68
N CYS A 26 -8.97 7.78 -10.99
CA CYS A 26 -9.57 8.68 -9.99
C CYS A 26 -10.99 8.27 -9.60
N GLU A 27 -11.43 7.08 -10.03
CA GLU A 27 -12.73 6.51 -9.71
C GLU A 27 -12.66 5.78 -8.36
N ILE A 28 -12.49 6.55 -7.29
CA ILE A 28 -12.47 6.06 -5.91
C ILE A 28 -13.74 6.52 -5.21
N GLU A 29 -14.48 5.57 -4.65
CA GLU A 29 -15.66 5.86 -3.83
C GLU A 29 -15.30 6.82 -2.70
N GLU A 30 -16.13 7.84 -2.44
CA GLU A 30 -15.88 8.89 -1.44
C GLU A 30 -15.36 8.34 -0.10
N ARG A 31 -16.02 7.30 0.44
CA ARG A 31 -15.65 6.67 1.72
C ARG A 31 -14.29 5.95 1.74
N LEU A 32 -13.73 5.65 0.56
CA LEU A 32 -12.45 4.95 0.40
C LEU A 32 -11.33 5.92 0.00
N ARG A 33 -11.62 7.22 -0.12
CA ARG A 33 -10.61 8.22 -0.47
C ARG A 33 -9.67 8.46 0.70
N PHE A 34 -8.39 8.27 0.44
CA PHE A 34 -7.32 8.63 1.37
C PHE A 34 -6.73 9.97 0.96
N ASP A 35 -6.59 10.87 1.93
CA ASP A 35 -6.12 12.23 1.73
C ASP A 35 -4.66 12.27 1.22
N CYS A 36 -4.45 12.94 0.07
CA CYS A 36 -3.14 13.16 -0.53
C CYS A 36 -2.61 14.59 -0.30
N TYR A 37 -3.42 15.46 0.33
CA TYR A 37 -3.03 16.80 0.70
C TYR A 37 -3.51 17.11 2.14
N PRO A 38 -2.87 16.50 3.16
CA PRO A 38 -3.24 16.69 4.56
C PRO A 38 -2.90 18.08 5.11
N GLU A 39 -2.08 18.85 4.40
CA GLU A 39 -1.79 20.24 4.75
C GLU A 39 -2.98 21.16 4.42
N PRO A 40 -3.10 22.34 5.07
CA PRO A 40 -4.15 23.30 4.74
C PRO A 40 -4.08 23.82 3.29
N ASP A 41 -5.21 24.33 2.81
CA ASP A 41 -5.32 25.07 1.54
C ASP A 41 -5.03 24.23 0.28
N ALA A 42 -5.50 22.98 0.28
CA ALA A 42 -5.47 22.13 -0.92
C ALA A 42 -6.18 22.81 -2.11
N THR A 43 -5.52 22.87 -3.26
CA THR A 43 -6.10 23.35 -4.52
C THR A 43 -6.04 22.26 -5.59
N PRO A 44 -6.86 22.33 -6.66
CA PRO A 44 -6.78 21.39 -7.76
C PRO A 44 -5.37 21.30 -8.36
N GLU A 45 -4.70 22.44 -8.51
CA GLU A 45 -3.35 22.52 -9.08
C GLU A 45 -2.31 21.84 -8.18
N LEU A 46 -2.32 22.17 -6.88
CA LEU A 46 -1.39 21.56 -5.92
C LEU A 46 -1.60 20.05 -5.79
N CYS A 47 -2.85 19.59 -5.83
CA CYS A 47 -3.19 18.19 -5.81
C CYS A 47 -2.67 17.43 -7.05
N ASN A 48 -2.91 17.97 -8.23
CA ASN A 48 -2.47 17.36 -9.49
C ASN A 48 -0.94 17.34 -9.61
N ASN A 49 -0.25 18.37 -9.09
CA ASN A 49 1.21 18.42 -9.04
C ASN A 49 1.81 17.32 -8.15
N ARG A 50 1.05 16.80 -7.16
CA ARG A 50 1.42 15.62 -6.37
C ARG A 50 1.14 14.29 -7.08
N GLY A 51 0.57 14.33 -8.28
CA GLY A 51 0.13 13.15 -9.03
C GLY A 51 -1.12 12.48 -8.45
N CYS A 52 -1.93 13.26 -7.72
CA CYS A 52 -3.15 12.81 -7.05
C CYS A 52 -4.42 13.27 -7.78
N CYS A 53 -5.56 12.78 -7.30
CA CYS A 53 -6.86 13.02 -7.89
C CYS A 53 -7.59 14.14 -7.17
N TRP A 54 -8.14 15.10 -7.92
CA TRP A 54 -8.99 16.15 -7.38
C TRP A 54 -10.45 15.94 -7.78
N GLN A 55 -11.34 15.69 -6.81
CA GLN A 55 -12.79 15.66 -7.01
C GLN A 55 -13.52 16.17 -5.76
N PRO A 56 -14.44 17.15 -5.88
CA PRO A 56 -15.26 17.58 -4.75
C PRO A 56 -16.03 16.41 -4.14
N ALA A 57 -16.12 16.37 -2.81
CA ALA A 57 -17.00 15.47 -2.08
C ALA A 57 -18.42 16.05 -2.00
N LEU A 58 -19.42 15.22 -2.24
CA LEU A 58 -20.82 15.64 -2.32
C LEU A 58 -21.56 15.46 -0.99
N ASN A 59 -21.20 14.44 -0.20
CA ASN A 59 -22.01 13.98 0.93
C ASN A 59 -21.38 14.25 2.31
N ASP A 60 -20.05 14.33 2.39
CA ASP A 60 -19.32 14.48 3.66
C ASP A 60 -18.22 15.53 3.54
N LEU A 61 -18.27 16.53 4.41
CA LEU A 61 -17.27 17.62 4.49
C LEU A 61 -15.89 17.12 4.93
N ASN A 62 -15.81 15.95 5.57
CA ASN A 62 -14.55 15.34 5.98
C ASN A 62 -13.92 14.46 4.89
N THR A 63 -14.60 14.27 3.75
CA THR A 63 -14.03 13.52 2.63
C THR A 63 -13.05 14.41 1.85
N PRO A 64 -11.79 13.96 1.64
CA PRO A 64 -10.78 14.79 1.00
C PRO A 64 -11.10 15.02 -0.48
N TYR A 65 -10.97 16.26 -0.92
CA TYR A 65 -11.11 16.62 -2.32
C TYR A 65 -9.86 16.20 -3.11
N CYS A 66 -8.69 16.25 -2.48
CA CYS A 66 -7.44 15.72 -3.01
C CYS A 66 -7.12 14.35 -2.41
N PHE A 67 -7.12 13.31 -3.21
CA PHE A 67 -6.94 11.94 -2.73
C PHE A 67 -6.00 11.12 -3.60
N TYR A 68 -5.42 10.07 -3.03
CA TYR A 68 -4.61 9.11 -3.76
C TYR A 68 -5.47 8.35 -4.78
N GLY A 69 -5.07 8.37 -6.05
CA GLY A 69 -5.67 7.52 -7.08
C GLY A 69 -5.34 6.04 -6.87
N ALA A 70 -6.04 5.16 -7.57
CA ALA A 70 -5.76 3.73 -7.51
C ALA A 70 -4.29 3.42 -7.88
N ASN A 71 -3.58 2.66 -7.04
CA ASN A 71 -2.19 2.27 -7.26
C ASN A 71 -1.21 3.45 -7.42
N SER A 72 -1.51 4.59 -6.79
CA SER A 72 -0.76 5.84 -7.00
C SER A 72 0.53 5.99 -6.19
N VAL A 73 0.69 5.28 -5.08
CA VAL A 73 1.90 5.31 -4.24
C VAL A 73 2.04 3.96 -3.55
N GLY A 74 3.27 3.48 -3.35
CA GLY A 74 3.52 2.34 -2.48
C GLY A 74 4.76 1.53 -2.83
N TYR A 75 4.89 0.41 -2.11
CA TYR A 75 5.99 -0.55 -2.24
C TYR A 75 5.48 -1.86 -2.86
N THR A 76 6.37 -2.63 -3.47
CA THR A 76 6.14 -4.02 -3.84
C THR A 76 6.97 -4.94 -2.96
N VAL A 77 6.53 -6.17 -2.76
CA VAL A 77 7.33 -7.22 -2.12
C VAL A 77 8.30 -7.79 -3.15
N CYS A 78 9.60 -7.55 -2.94
CA CYS A 78 10.66 -8.00 -3.83
C CYS A 78 11.50 -9.16 -3.26
N GLY A 79 11.26 -9.54 -2.00
CA GLY A 79 11.91 -10.67 -1.34
C GLY A 79 11.18 -11.10 -0.08
N LYS A 80 11.39 -12.35 0.32
CA LYS A 80 10.89 -12.91 1.58
C LYS A 80 11.94 -13.84 2.17
N ASN A 81 12.20 -13.68 3.46
CA ASN A 81 13.05 -14.56 4.25
C ASN A 81 12.30 -15.02 5.49
N ASP A 82 12.21 -16.32 5.72
CA ASP A 82 11.66 -16.86 6.97
C ASP A 82 12.70 -16.74 8.09
N THR A 83 12.22 -16.62 9.33
CA THR A 83 13.04 -16.48 10.55
C THR A 83 12.48 -17.38 11.65
N ASP A 84 13.24 -17.59 12.72
CA ASP A 84 12.79 -18.41 13.85
C ASP A 84 11.54 -17.85 14.54
N THR A 85 11.30 -16.53 14.43
CA THR A 85 10.18 -15.82 15.07
C THR A 85 9.02 -15.48 14.11
N GLY A 86 9.21 -15.66 12.81
CA GLY A 86 8.25 -15.27 11.78
C GLY A 86 8.87 -15.12 10.40
N PHE A 87 8.77 -13.93 9.79
CA PHE A 87 9.36 -13.67 8.48
C PHE A 87 9.67 -12.18 8.26
N VAL A 88 10.55 -11.91 7.32
CA VAL A 88 10.90 -10.56 6.85
C VAL A 88 10.60 -10.46 5.36
N LEU A 89 9.90 -9.40 4.97
CA LEU A 89 9.68 -9.03 3.57
C LEU A 89 10.63 -7.91 3.18
N ASP A 90 11.28 -8.05 2.03
CA ASP A 90 11.98 -6.97 1.38
C ASP A 90 10.98 -6.16 0.56
N LEU A 91 10.88 -4.87 0.87
CA LEU A 91 9.98 -3.93 0.21
C LEU A 91 10.78 -3.02 -0.71
N CYS A 92 10.40 -2.99 -1.98
CA CYS A 92 11.00 -2.15 -3.00
C CYS A 92 10.02 -1.04 -3.39
N LEU A 93 10.47 0.21 -3.43
CA LEU A 93 9.61 1.34 -3.80
C LEU A 93 9.10 1.14 -5.23
N LYS A 94 7.77 1.01 -5.39
CA LYS A 94 7.13 0.85 -6.69
C LYS A 94 6.76 2.21 -7.28
N LYS A 95 6.12 3.06 -6.48
CA LYS A 95 5.76 4.42 -6.88
C LYS A 95 5.96 5.38 -5.73
N SER A 96 6.70 6.47 -6.00
CA SER A 96 7.08 7.49 -5.02
C SER A 96 5.86 8.27 -4.53
N GLY A 97 5.87 8.58 -3.22
CA GLY A 97 4.89 9.49 -2.63
C GLY A 97 5.27 10.96 -2.84
N PRO A 98 4.33 11.88 -2.58
CA PRO A 98 4.49 13.32 -2.87
C PRO A 98 5.38 14.07 -1.85
N TYR A 99 5.77 13.43 -0.75
CA TYR A 99 6.46 14.09 0.37
C TYR A 99 7.99 14.14 0.25
N GLY A 100 8.55 13.64 -0.85
CA GLY A 100 10.00 13.60 -1.06
C GLY A 100 10.72 12.60 -0.16
N SER A 101 12.05 12.52 -0.32
CA SER A 101 12.95 11.65 0.48
C SER A 101 12.45 10.20 0.65
N ASN A 102 11.86 9.64 -0.40
CA ASN A 102 11.38 8.26 -0.39
C ASN A 102 12.56 7.29 -0.22
N ILE A 103 12.41 6.31 0.66
CA ILE A 103 13.43 5.28 0.90
C ILE A 103 13.23 4.17 -0.13
N ALA A 104 14.23 3.90 -0.97
CA ALA A 104 14.06 2.96 -2.08
C ALA A 104 13.81 1.51 -1.63
N SER A 105 14.39 1.12 -0.49
CA SER A 105 14.29 -0.24 0.06
C SER A 105 13.97 -0.18 1.55
N LEU A 106 12.91 -0.89 1.95
CA LEU A 106 12.54 -1.09 3.34
C LEU A 106 12.49 -2.58 3.65
N LYS A 107 12.48 -2.93 4.93
CA LYS A 107 12.12 -4.26 5.41
C LYS A 107 10.85 -4.17 6.23
N ALA A 108 9.94 -5.12 6.04
CA ALA A 108 8.81 -5.36 6.94
C ALA A 108 9.02 -6.70 7.66
N GLU A 109 9.32 -6.64 8.94
CA GLU A 109 9.54 -7.78 9.80
C GLU A 109 8.28 -8.10 10.60
N PHE A 110 7.86 -9.35 10.56
CA PHE A 110 6.69 -9.88 11.25
C PHE A 110 7.15 -10.92 12.27
N GLN A 111 6.96 -10.62 13.55
CA GLN A 111 7.31 -11.48 14.68
C GLN A 111 6.02 -11.98 15.34
N PHE A 112 5.84 -13.30 15.36
CA PHE A 112 4.70 -13.95 16.01
C PHE A 112 5.07 -14.21 17.47
N GLU A 113 5.06 -13.16 18.28
CA GLU A 113 5.65 -13.18 19.61
C GLU A 113 4.89 -14.10 20.58
N THR A 114 3.56 -14.05 20.57
CA THR A 114 2.70 -14.93 21.35
C THR A 114 1.45 -15.31 20.56
N ASP A 115 0.63 -16.20 21.12
CA ASP A 115 -0.63 -16.59 20.51
C ASP A 115 -1.59 -15.40 20.30
N ASP A 116 -1.41 -14.31 21.06
CA ASP A 116 -2.25 -13.10 21.02
C ASP A 116 -1.49 -11.82 20.65
N ARG A 117 -0.19 -11.91 20.34
CA ARG A 117 0.66 -10.75 20.05
C ARG A 117 1.47 -10.95 18.78
N LEU A 118 1.09 -10.20 17.75
CA LEU A 118 1.89 -9.96 16.54
C LEU A 118 2.66 -8.65 16.72
N HIS A 119 3.92 -8.64 16.36
CA HIS A 119 4.71 -7.43 16.22
C HIS A 119 5.15 -7.26 14.77
N VAL A 120 4.91 -6.07 14.23
CA VAL A 120 5.28 -5.70 12.86
C VAL A 120 6.15 -4.47 12.90
N LYS A 121 7.34 -4.55 12.29
CA LYS A 121 8.27 -3.43 12.20
C LYS A 121 8.62 -3.17 10.74
N ILE A 122 8.41 -1.95 10.29
CA ILE A 122 8.88 -1.47 8.98
C ILE A 122 10.07 -0.55 9.21
N TYR A 123 11.21 -0.84 8.61
CA TYR A 123 12.44 -0.11 8.86
C TYR A 123 13.33 0.01 7.62
N ASP A 124 14.21 1.01 7.66
CA ASP A 124 15.28 1.19 6.69
C ASP A 124 16.44 0.23 7.04
N PRO A 125 16.81 -0.71 6.15
CA PRO A 125 17.89 -1.65 6.42
C PRO A 125 19.29 -1.03 6.23
N THR A 126 19.38 0.16 5.64
CA THR A 126 20.64 0.83 5.28
C THR A 126 21.03 1.93 6.28
N GLU A 127 20.04 2.62 6.84
CA GLU A 127 20.23 3.70 7.80
C GLU A 127 19.42 3.45 9.07
N ARG A 128 20.09 3.45 10.23
CA ARG A 128 19.41 3.33 11.52
C ARG A 128 18.64 4.60 11.84
N ARG A 129 17.32 4.54 11.70
CA ARG A 129 16.41 5.62 12.11
C ARG A 129 16.18 5.60 13.62
N TYR A 130 15.65 6.71 14.14
CA TYR A 130 15.29 6.81 15.56
C TYR A 130 14.27 5.74 15.94
N GLU A 131 14.54 5.05 17.05
CA GLU A 131 13.62 4.11 17.70
C GLU A 131 13.37 4.57 19.13
N VAL A 132 12.12 4.48 19.58
CA VAL A 132 11.75 4.88 20.95
C VAL A 132 12.46 3.94 21.93
N PRO A 133 13.21 4.45 22.93
CA PRO A 133 13.98 3.63 23.86
C PRO A 133 13.07 3.05 24.96
N ILE A 134 12.27 2.05 24.59
CA ILE A 134 11.42 1.29 25.51
C ILE A 134 11.86 -0.17 25.55
N PRO A 135 11.69 -0.86 26.70
CA PRO A 135 11.89 -2.30 26.75
C PRO A 135 10.86 -2.99 25.85
N VAL A 136 11.33 -3.90 25.01
CA VAL A 136 10.50 -4.78 24.18
C VAL A 136 10.71 -6.23 24.62
N PRO A 137 9.70 -7.11 24.47
CA PRO A 137 9.86 -8.53 24.73
C PRO A 137 11.00 -9.14 23.91
N ASP A 138 11.80 -10.00 24.53
CA ASP A 138 12.79 -10.80 23.82
C ASP A 138 12.12 -12.07 23.29
N VAL A 139 12.08 -12.21 21.97
CA VAL A 139 11.35 -13.28 21.27
C VAL A 139 12.36 -14.10 20.48
N THR A 140 12.48 -15.38 20.83
CA THR A 140 13.46 -16.29 20.23
C THR A 140 12.84 -17.35 19.32
N SER A 141 11.53 -17.55 19.39
CA SER A 141 10.80 -18.51 18.57
C SER A 141 9.37 -18.05 18.28
N LYS A 142 8.83 -18.50 17.16
CA LYS A 142 7.43 -18.29 16.76
C LYS A 142 6.45 -18.87 17.79
N ALA A 143 5.34 -18.17 18.02
CA ALA A 143 4.19 -18.69 18.77
C ALA A 143 3.68 -20.02 18.19
N LEU A 144 3.29 -20.94 19.09
CA LEU A 144 2.88 -22.29 18.73
C LEU A 144 1.48 -22.34 18.13
N SER A 145 0.54 -21.55 18.68
CA SER A 145 -0.86 -21.54 18.24
C SER A 145 -1.41 -20.11 18.13
N PRO A 146 -0.91 -19.28 17.18
CA PRO A 146 -1.43 -17.94 16.96
C PRO A 146 -2.95 -17.92 16.77
N ASN A 147 -3.66 -17.05 17.48
CA ASN A 147 -5.09 -16.79 17.31
C ASN A 147 -5.38 -15.89 16.08
N TYR A 148 -4.34 -15.58 15.31
CA TYR A 148 -4.37 -14.69 14.16
C TYR A 148 -3.60 -15.28 12.97
N LEU A 149 -4.06 -14.94 11.78
CA LEU A 149 -3.40 -15.23 10.51
C LEU A 149 -2.92 -13.93 9.86
N VAL A 150 -1.68 -13.91 9.40
CA VAL A 150 -1.13 -12.78 8.63
C VAL A 150 -1.07 -13.16 7.15
N THR A 151 -1.65 -12.31 6.31
CA THR A 151 -1.51 -12.38 4.84
C THR A 151 -1.04 -11.03 4.31
N TYR A 152 -0.49 -11.00 3.10
CA TYR A 152 0.02 -9.77 2.48
C TYR A 152 -0.14 -9.79 0.96
N THR A 153 -0.09 -8.62 0.35
CA THR A 153 -0.16 -8.41 -1.10
C THR A 153 1.24 -8.10 -1.65
N ASN A 154 1.59 -8.68 -2.81
CA ASN A 154 2.91 -8.48 -3.42
C ASN A 154 3.00 -7.16 -4.19
N GLU A 155 2.12 -6.96 -5.17
CA GLU A 155 2.22 -5.86 -6.16
C GLU A 155 2.04 -4.46 -5.58
N LEU A 156 1.27 -4.34 -4.52
CA LEU A 156 1.13 -3.14 -3.73
C LEU A 156 1.08 -3.63 -2.29
N PHE A 157 2.18 -3.46 -1.58
CA PHE A 157 2.37 -3.99 -0.24
C PHE A 157 1.29 -3.44 0.69
N GLY A 158 0.52 -4.38 1.22
CA GLY A 158 -0.35 -4.23 2.37
C GLY A 158 -0.33 -5.56 3.10
N PHE A 159 -0.64 -5.54 4.38
CA PHE A 159 -0.81 -6.75 5.16
C PHE A 159 -2.16 -6.75 5.86
N LYS A 160 -2.63 -7.95 6.15
CA LYS A 160 -3.94 -8.24 6.70
C LYS A 160 -3.75 -9.19 7.87
N VAL A 161 -4.27 -8.82 9.03
CA VAL A 161 -4.31 -9.68 10.22
C VAL A 161 -5.74 -10.15 10.36
N THR A 162 -5.96 -11.46 10.41
CA THR A 162 -7.29 -12.07 10.45
C THR A 162 -7.44 -12.88 11.72
N ARG A 163 -8.48 -12.63 12.52
CA ARG A 163 -8.79 -13.42 13.71
C ARG A 163 -9.25 -14.80 13.30
N LEU A 164 -8.61 -15.87 13.79
CA LEU A 164 -8.94 -17.23 13.39
C LEU A 164 -10.29 -17.72 13.92
N SER A 165 -10.76 -17.19 15.05
CA SER A 165 -11.99 -17.67 15.68
C SER A 165 -13.26 -17.31 14.90
N ASN A 166 -13.25 -16.22 14.14
CA ASN A 166 -14.43 -15.71 13.42
C ASN A 166 -14.13 -15.15 12.01
N ASN A 167 -12.87 -15.22 11.55
CA ASN A 167 -12.41 -14.71 10.27
C ASN A 167 -12.59 -13.19 10.06
N GLU A 168 -12.73 -12.40 11.13
CA GLU A 168 -12.74 -10.94 11.04
C GLU A 168 -11.35 -10.38 10.77
N THR A 169 -11.30 -9.21 10.13
CA THR A 169 -10.10 -8.49 9.70
C THR A 169 -10.17 -7.05 10.14
#